data_AF-A0A925PKU3-F1
#
_entry.id   AF-A0A925PKU3-F1
#
_cell.length_a   1.000
_cell.length_b   1.000
_cell.length_c   1.000
_cell.angle_alpha   90.00
_cell.angle_beta   90.00
_cell.angle_gamma   90.00
#
_symmetry.space_group_name_H-M   'P 1'
#
loop_
_entity.id
_entity.type
_entity.pdbx_description
1 polymer ?
#
loop_
_entity_poly.entity_id
_entity_poly.type
_entity_poly.pdbx_seq_one_letter_code
_entity_poly.pdbx_strand_id
1 'polypeptide(L)'
;AGSGIIHQEMPQLSPTGTMWGFQFWANLPASQKMMAPRYRDVKAADIPEVTLENGVTVKVIAGMVGGVQGPVGDIVIEPEMLDISVPAGSVFSHPLPVGHTAFAYILSGEGYFDDQRDAYAYEMVGHGWSDTERRCACAAETVVLFEHAGNEVEVTTTDKPVRFLFVSGKPLNEPVAWYGPIVMNTQEELKIAFDEYQRGTFVK
;
A
#
# COMPACT_ATOMS: atom_id res chain seq x y z
N ALA A 1 1.85 14.60 5.97
CA ALA A 1 1.56 16.04 5.89
C ALA A 1 2.22 16.87 7.00
N GLY A 2 2.97 16.26 7.94
CA GLY A 2 3.71 17.01 8.94
C GLY A 2 2.82 17.92 9.78
N SER A 3 3.31 19.11 10.08
CA SER A 3 2.63 20.12 10.89
C SER A 3 1.33 20.68 10.30
N GLY A 4 0.99 20.38 9.04
CA GLY A 4 -0.28 20.76 8.42
C GLY A 4 -0.15 21.14 6.95
N ILE A 5 -1.16 20.79 6.15
CA ILE A 5 -1.33 21.24 4.75
C ILE A 5 -2.82 21.44 4.47
N ILE A 6 -3.15 22.44 3.65
CA ILE A 6 -4.47 22.59 3.04
C ILE A 6 -4.26 22.51 1.53
N HIS A 7 -4.95 21.58 0.87
CA HIS A 7 -4.79 21.34 -0.57
C HIS A 7 -6.10 20.89 -1.21
N GLN A 8 -6.12 20.85 -2.54
CA GLN A 8 -7.24 20.38 -3.35
C GLN A 8 -6.71 19.41 -4.41
N GLU A 9 -7.41 18.30 -4.61
CA GLU A 9 -7.10 17.29 -5.62
C GLU A 9 -8.31 17.20 -6.56
N MET A 10 -8.20 17.82 -7.73
CA MET A 10 -9.32 17.92 -8.69
C MET A 10 -9.12 16.95 -9.85
N PRO A 11 -10.13 16.14 -10.22
CA PRO A 11 -9.99 15.19 -11.31
C PRO A 11 -9.63 15.87 -12.63
N GLN A 12 -8.65 15.31 -13.34
CA GLN A 12 -8.39 15.61 -14.74
C GLN A 12 -8.65 14.35 -15.54
N LEU A 13 -9.67 14.40 -16.39
CA LEU A 13 -10.05 13.24 -17.20
C LEU A 13 -8.96 12.93 -18.23
N SER A 14 -8.65 11.64 -18.38
CA SER A 14 -7.88 11.18 -19.53
C SER A 14 -8.64 11.44 -20.85
N PRO A 15 -7.98 11.36 -22.02
CA PRO A 15 -8.66 11.44 -23.31
C PRO A 15 -9.81 10.44 -23.49
N THR A 16 -9.78 9.32 -22.76
CA THR A 16 -10.84 8.29 -22.76
C THR A 16 -11.93 8.55 -21.72
N GLY A 17 -11.89 9.69 -21.01
CA GLY A 17 -12.92 10.09 -20.04
C GLY A 17 -12.84 9.38 -18.69
N THR A 18 -11.75 8.68 -18.39
CA THR A 18 -11.57 7.91 -17.15
C THR A 18 -10.41 8.45 -16.32
N MET A 19 -10.51 8.36 -14.99
CA MET A 19 -9.43 8.64 -14.05
C MET A 19 -9.47 7.59 -12.95
N TRP A 20 -8.36 6.88 -12.78
CA TRP A 20 -8.19 5.84 -11.77
C TRP A 20 -6.93 6.20 -10.99
N GLY A 21 -6.96 6.00 -9.69
CA GLY A 21 -5.85 6.31 -8.82
C GLY A 21 -6.03 5.64 -7.46
N PHE A 22 -4.93 5.56 -6.74
CA PHE A 22 -4.89 5.06 -5.38
C PHE A 22 -4.41 6.17 -4.47
N GLN A 23 -4.97 6.22 -3.27
CA GLN A 23 -4.52 7.16 -2.24
C GLN A 23 -4.17 6.37 -0.99
N PHE A 24 -2.89 6.46 -0.60
CA PHE A 24 -2.37 5.81 0.60
C PHE A 24 -1.95 6.87 1.61
N TRP A 25 -2.33 6.67 2.86
CA TRP A 25 -1.85 7.47 3.99
C TRP A 25 -0.84 6.67 4.79
N ALA A 26 0.43 7.02 4.65
CA ALA A 26 1.49 6.52 5.52
C ALA A 26 1.56 7.38 6.79
N ASN A 27 1.44 6.75 7.96
CA ASN A 27 1.56 7.44 9.24
C ASN A 27 3.02 7.86 9.50
N LEU A 28 3.20 8.90 10.32
CA LEU A 28 4.50 9.35 10.80
C LEU A 28 4.69 8.98 12.29
N PRO A 29 5.91 8.63 12.72
CA PRO A 29 6.23 8.50 14.14
C PRO A 29 5.90 9.80 14.90
N ALA A 30 5.54 9.69 16.17
CA ALA A 30 5.16 10.80 17.04
C ALA A 30 6.19 11.94 17.00
N SER A 31 7.47 11.59 17.06
CA SER A 31 8.59 12.53 17.00
C SER A 31 8.69 13.35 15.71
N GLN A 32 8.02 12.94 14.64
CA GLN A 32 8.05 13.59 13.33
C GLN A 32 6.68 14.10 12.86
N LYS A 33 5.60 13.90 13.63
CA LYS A 33 4.26 14.37 13.25
C LYS A 33 4.20 15.88 13.00
N MET A 34 5.06 16.66 13.64
CA MET A 34 5.14 18.12 13.49
C MET A 34 6.27 18.61 12.58
N MET A 35 6.88 17.72 11.78
CA MET A 35 7.87 18.14 10.78
C MET A 35 7.25 19.08 9.73
N ALA A 36 8.05 19.94 9.09
CA ALA A 36 7.55 20.76 7.99
C ALA A 36 7.00 19.87 6.85
N PRO A 37 5.84 20.23 6.25
CA PRO A 37 5.31 19.51 5.10
C PRO A 37 6.28 19.57 3.93
N ARG A 38 6.35 18.49 3.16
CA ARG A 38 7.15 18.39 1.94
C ARG A 38 6.36 17.68 0.85
N TYR A 39 6.63 18.04 -0.38
CA TYR A 39 6.04 17.42 -1.57
C TYR A 39 7.13 16.80 -2.43
N ARG A 40 6.84 15.64 -3.03
CA ARG A 40 7.68 14.99 -4.01
C ARG A 40 6.78 14.55 -5.16
N ASP A 41 6.93 15.21 -6.31
CA ASP A 41 6.33 14.76 -7.55
C ASP A 41 7.15 13.60 -8.10
N VAL A 42 6.48 12.53 -8.54
CA VAL A 42 7.11 11.35 -9.16
C VAL A 42 6.29 11.02 -10.39
N LYS A 43 6.92 11.14 -11.57
CA LYS A 43 6.26 10.87 -12.84
C LYS A 43 6.51 9.42 -13.25
N ALA A 44 5.70 8.94 -14.20
CA ALA A 44 5.86 7.58 -14.73
C ALA A 44 7.28 7.30 -15.27
N ALA A 45 7.95 8.31 -15.85
CA ALA A 45 9.33 8.18 -16.34
C ALA A 45 10.38 8.06 -15.22
N ASP A 46 10.04 8.45 -13.98
CA ASP A 46 10.92 8.36 -12.82
C ASP A 46 10.79 7.01 -12.10
N ILE A 47 9.76 6.22 -12.42
CA ILE A 47 9.49 4.92 -11.80
C ILE A 47 10.14 3.83 -12.66
N PRO A 48 11.23 3.21 -12.20
CA PRO A 48 11.87 2.14 -12.96
C PRO A 48 11.00 0.87 -12.97
N GLU A 49 11.12 0.11 -14.05
CA GLU A 49 10.49 -1.21 -14.20
C GLU A 49 11.58 -2.28 -14.30
N VAL A 50 11.41 -3.35 -13.52
CA VAL A 50 12.27 -4.53 -13.51
C VAL A 50 11.49 -5.69 -14.12
N THR A 51 12.11 -6.45 -15.02
CA THR A 51 11.55 -7.71 -15.55
C THR A 51 12.38 -8.88 -15.03
N LEU A 52 11.73 -9.82 -14.36
CA LEU A 52 12.37 -11.04 -13.86
C LEU A 52 12.45 -12.10 -14.97
N GLU A 53 13.29 -13.12 -14.79
CA GLU A 53 13.53 -14.17 -15.80
C GLU A 53 12.26 -14.92 -16.23
N ASN A 54 11.29 -15.03 -15.32
CA ASN A 54 10.00 -15.69 -15.56
C ASN A 54 8.92 -14.75 -16.13
N GLY A 55 9.30 -13.53 -16.54
CA GLY A 55 8.39 -12.57 -17.18
C GLY A 55 7.55 -11.74 -16.23
N VAL A 56 7.71 -11.89 -14.91
CA VAL A 56 7.11 -10.96 -13.94
C VAL A 56 7.69 -9.56 -14.15
N THR A 57 6.82 -8.56 -14.22
CA THR A 57 7.24 -7.15 -14.27
C THR A 57 6.89 -6.43 -12.98
N VAL A 58 7.81 -5.61 -12.50
CA VAL A 58 7.70 -4.88 -11.24
C VAL A 58 8.09 -3.43 -11.44
N LYS A 59 7.13 -2.52 -11.27
CA LYS A 59 7.42 -1.09 -11.15
C LYS A 59 7.72 -0.77 -9.70
N VAL A 60 8.87 -0.14 -9.45
CA VAL A 60 9.37 0.14 -8.10
C VAL A 60 9.06 1.59 -7.72
N ILE A 61 7.95 1.84 -7.03
CA ILE A 61 7.57 3.20 -6.59
C ILE A 61 8.39 3.58 -5.35
N ALA A 62 8.42 2.71 -4.35
CA ALA A 62 9.24 2.80 -3.14
C ALA A 62 9.85 1.41 -2.83
N GLY A 63 11.03 1.38 -2.21
CA GLY A 63 11.76 0.14 -1.94
C GLY A 63 12.77 -0.23 -3.04
N MET A 64 13.17 -1.51 -3.10
CA MET A 64 14.23 -1.98 -4.00
C MET A 64 13.94 -3.39 -4.49
N VAL A 65 14.06 -3.61 -5.81
CA VAL A 65 13.86 -4.93 -6.43
C VAL A 65 15.03 -5.21 -7.37
N GLY A 66 15.70 -6.36 -7.23
CA GLY A 66 16.81 -6.74 -8.12
C GLY A 66 17.96 -5.72 -8.17
N GLY A 67 18.20 -4.98 -7.08
CA GLY A 67 19.20 -3.91 -7.02
C GLY A 67 18.75 -2.56 -7.63
N VAL A 68 17.50 -2.46 -8.11
CA VAL A 68 16.92 -1.23 -8.67
C VAL A 68 16.06 -0.55 -7.61
N GLN A 69 16.40 0.71 -7.29
CA GLN A 69 15.77 1.51 -6.25
C GLN A 69 14.64 2.38 -6.80
N GLY A 70 13.50 2.42 -6.11
CA GLY A 70 12.39 3.33 -6.42
C GLY A 70 12.67 4.79 -6.03
N PRO A 71 12.03 5.78 -6.70
CA PRO A 71 12.27 7.21 -6.48
C PRO A 71 11.71 7.75 -5.15
N VAL A 72 10.76 7.03 -4.53
CA VAL A 72 10.21 7.38 -3.22
C VAL A 72 11.09 6.74 -2.13
N GLY A 73 11.69 7.60 -1.31
CA GLY A 73 12.57 7.22 -0.20
C GLY A 73 12.50 8.25 0.94
N ASP A 74 13.41 8.12 1.91
CA ASP A 74 13.49 8.99 3.10
C ASP A 74 12.22 9.01 3.96
N ILE A 75 11.47 7.90 3.96
CA ILE A 75 10.27 7.72 4.78
C ILE A 75 10.63 6.77 5.92
N VAL A 76 10.33 7.18 7.16
CA VAL A 76 10.81 6.51 8.39
C VAL A 76 10.29 5.09 8.55
N ILE A 77 9.12 4.80 7.98
CA ILE A 77 8.51 3.46 8.05
C ILE A 77 9.11 2.49 7.03
N GLU A 78 10.19 2.86 6.34
CA GLU A 78 10.86 2.03 5.34
C GLU A 78 9.87 1.41 4.34
N PRO A 79 9.00 2.23 3.71
CA PRO A 79 7.90 1.70 2.92
C PRO A 79 8.40 1.09 1.63
N GLU A 80 7.80 -0.03 1.27
CA GLU A 80 7.87 -0.59 -0.05
C GLU A 80 6.51 -0.43 -0.73
N MET A 81 6.53 -0.04 -2.00
CA MET A 81 5.33 0.07 -2.81
C MET A 81 5.69 -0.33 -4.24
N LEU A 82 5.16 -1.47 -4.66
CA LEU A 82 5.45 -2.10 -5.95
C LEU A 82 4.15 -2.27 -6.73
N ASP A 83 4.18 -2.01 -8.04
CA ASP A 83 3.12 -2.39 -8.97
C ASP A 83 3.60 -3.59 -9.79
N ILE A 84 3.04 -4.76 -9.49
CA ILE A 84 3.55 -6.06 -9.94
C ILE A 84 2.54 -6.68 -10.91
N SER A 85 3.02 -7.13 -12.07
CA SER A 85 2.26 -7.97 -12.99
C SER A 85 2.90 -9.34 -13.11
N VAL A 86 2.14 -10.38 -12.73
CA VAL A 86 2.55 -11.78 -12.80
C VAL A 86 1.83 -12.44 -13.98
N PRO A 87 2.56 -12.94 -15.00
CA PRO A 87 1.98 -13.68 -16.11
C PRO A 87 1.25 -14.94 -15.64
N ALA A 88 0.39 -15.52 -16.48
CA ALA A 88 -0.19 -16.84 -16.21
C ALA A 88 0.90 -17.91 -16.09
N GLY A 89 0.69 -18.92 -15.23
CA GLY A 89 1.58 -20.06 -15.03
C GLY A 89 2.93 -19.70 -14.39
N SER A 90 3.01 -18.59 -13.66
CA SER A 90 4.24 -18.03 -13.10
C SER A 90 4.15 -17.91 -11.58
N VAL A 91 5.31 -17.69 -10.96
CA VAL A 91 5.46 -17.51 -9.51
C VAL A 91 6.25 -16.23 -9.26
N PHE A 92 5.75 -15.36 -8.42
CA PHE A 92 6.49 -14.22 -7.90
C PHE A 92 6.82 -14.51 -6.43
N SER A 93 8.10 -14.41 -6.08
CA SER A 93 8.58 -14.51 -4.71
C SER A 93 9.38 -13.26 -4.41
N HIS A 94 9.10 -12.63 -3.28
CA HIS A 94 9.73 -11.36 -2.88
C HIS A 94 10.04 -11.34 -1.38
N PRO A 95 11.29 -11.05 -1.00
CA PRO A 95 11.69 -11.02 0.40
C PRO A 95 10.97 -9.88 1.14
N LEU A 96 10.51 -10.18 2.34
CA LEU A 96 9.85 -9.25 3.25
C LEU A 96 10.67 -9.14 4.54
N PRO A 97 11.09 -7.94 4.98
CA PRO A 97 11.74 -7.80 6.27
C PRO A 97 10.83 -8.28 7.41
N VAL A 98 11.38 -9.12 8.30
CA VAL A 98 10.63 -9.71 9.41
C VAL A 98 9.97 -8.63 10.27
N GLY A 99 8.68 -8.81 10.53
CA GLY A 99 7.87 -7.91 11.36
C GLY A 99 7.34 -6.67 10.64
N HIS A 100 7.63 -6.48 9.35
CA HIS A 100 6.92 -5.49 8.55
C HIS A 100 5.45 -5.89 8.40
N THR A 101 4.57 -4.90 8.42
CA THR A 101 3.19 -5.09 7.94
C THR A 101 3.21 -5.10 6.42
N ALA A 102 2.54 -6.07 5.80
CA ALA A 102 2.48 -6.18 4.35
C ALA A 102 1.05 -6.50 3.89
N PHE A 103 0.65 -5.93 2.76
CA PHE A 103 -0.60 -6.28 2.08
C PHE A 103 -0.47 -6.15 0.57
N ALA A 104 -1.35 -6.85 -0.15
CA ALA A 104 -1.53 -6.70 -1.58
C ALA A 104 -2.93 -6.17 -1.89
N TYR A 105 -3.04 -5.25 -2.86
CA TYR A 105 -4.32 -4.84 -3.45
C TYR A 105 -4.38 -5.26 -4.90
N ILE A 106 -5.34 -6.09 -5.28
CA ILE A 106 -5.41 -6.67 -6.62
C ILE A 106 -6.14 -5.70 -7.57
N LEU A 107 -5.44 -5.22 -8.61
CA LEU A 107 -6.03 -4.32 -9.60
C LEU A 107 -6.82 -5.09 -10.66
N SER A 108 -6.29 -6.22 -11.12
CA SER A 108 -6.88 -6.99 -12.21
C SER A 108 -6.38 -8.42 -12.24
N GLY A 109 -7.19 -9.31 -12.82
CA GLY A 109 -6.83 -10.72 -12.94
C GLY A 109 -7.10 -11.50 -11.66
N GLU A 110 -6.39 -12.62 -11.50
CA GLU A 110 -6.64 -13.59 -10.44
C GLU A 110 -5.35 -14.36 -10.13
N GLY A 111 -5.06 -14.53 -8.84
CA GLY A 111 -3.87 -15.24 -8.36
C GLY A 111 -4.06 -15.81 -6.96
N TYR A 112 -3.09 -16.61 -6.53
CA TYR A 112 -3.07 -17.21 -5.20
C TYR A 112 -1.97 -16.54 -4.38
N PHE A 113 -2.31 -16.06 -3.19
CA PHE A 113 -1.44 -15.29 -2.30
C PHE A 113 -1.06 -16.08 -1.04
N ASP A 114 -1.09 -17.41 -1.18
CA ASP A 114 -0.76 -18.41 -0.17
C ASP A 114 -0.09 -19.58 -0.90
N ASP A 115 1.02 -20.09 -0.34
CA ASP A 115 1.84 -21.13 -0.95
C ASP A 115 1.12 -22.49 -0.96
N GLN A 116 0.31 -22.75 0.05
CA GLN A 116 -0.47 -24.00 0.17
C GLN A 116 -1.76 -23.98 -0.64
N ARG A 117 -2.19 -22.80 -1.10
CA ARG A 117 -3.49 -22.57 -1.72
C ARG A 117 -4.63 -23.13 -0.87
N ASP A 118 -4.54 -22.97 0.45
CA ASP A 118 -5.55 -23.45 1.37
C ASP A 118 -6.68 -22.40 1.49
N ALA A 119 -7.87 -22.79 1.01
CA ALA A 119 -9.08 -21.96 1.13
C ALA A 119 -9.54 -21.74 2.59
N TYR A 120 -8.91 -22.42 3.55
CA TYR A 120 -9.20 -22.31 4.99
C TYR A 120 -8.11 -21.61 5.80
N ALA A 121 -6.97 -21.25 5.19
CA ALA A 121 -5.86 -20.61 5.89
C ALA A 121 -6.08 -19.13 6.24
N TYR A 122 -7.16 -18.51 5.76
CA TYR A 122 -7.44 -17.09 5.97
C TYR A 122 -8.89 -16.80 6.36
N GLU A 123 -9.09 -15.62 6.95
CA GLU A 123 -10.41 -15.05 7.21
C GLU A 123 -10.83 -14.11 6.08
N MET A 124 -12.08 -14.19 5.64
CA MET A 124 -12.65 -13.27 4.64
C MET A 124 -13.63 -12.33 5.29
N VAL A 125 -13.45 -11.03 5.04
CA VAL A 125 -14.37 -9.97 5.45
C VAL A 125 -15.13 -9.47 4.22
N GLY A 126 -16.42 -9.17 4.38
CA GLY A 126 -17.24 -8.60 3.30
C GLY A 126 -18.16 -9.59 2.58
N HIS A 127 -18.16 -10.87 2.96
CA HIS A 127 -19.09 -11.88 2.46
C HIS A 127 -20.29 -12.05 3.41
N GLY A 128 -21.47 -12.30 2.82
CA GLY A 128 -22.70 -12.56 3.59
C GLY A 128 -22.71 -13.97 4.18
N TRP A 129 -23.49 -14.20 5.25
CA TRP A 129 -23.60 -15.50 5.92
C TRP A 129 -24.08 -16.65 5.02
N SER A 130 -24.69 -16.34 3.87
CA SER A 130 -25.16 -17.28 2.87
C SER A 130 -24.10 -17.66 1.83
N ASP A 131 -22.93 -17.00 1.85
CA ASP A 131 -21.82 -17.34 0.96
C ASP A 131 -21.10 -18.59 1.49
N THR A 132 -21.30 -19.70 0.79
CA THR A 132 -20.72 -21.00 1.13
C THR A 132 -19.53 -21.34 0.23
N GLU A 133 -19.20 -20.52 -0.76
CA GLU A 133 -18.06 -20.72 -1.64
C GLU A 133 -16.79 -20.09 -1.04
N ARG A 134 -15.89 -20.92 -0.50
CA ARG A 134 -14.53 -20.49 -0.18
C ARG A 134 -13.62 -20.68 -1.40
N ARG A 135 -13.19 -19.57 -2.00
CA ARG A 135 -12.28 -19.57 -3.15
C ARG A 135 -10.88 -19.19 -2.70
N CYS A 136 -9.92 -20.09 -2.88
CA CYS A 136 -8.53 -19.77 -2.57
C CYS A 136 -7.94 -18.66 -3.47
N ALA A 137 -8.36 -18.58 -4.73
CA ALA A 137 -7.89 -17.55 -5.63
C ALA A 137 -8.48 -16.17 -5.27
N CYS A 138 -7.63 -15.16 -5.19
CA CYS A 138 -8.01 -13.78 -4.97
C CYS A 138 -8.06 -13.02 -6.32
N ALA A 139 -9.09 -12.21 -6.51
CA ALA A 139 -9.33 -11.47 -7.75
C ALA A 139 -9.32 -9.95 -7.51
N ALA A 140 -9.52 -9.19 -8.60
CA ALA A 140 -9.58 -7.73 -8.57
C ALA A 140 -10.47 -7.17 -7.43
N GLU A 141 -10.10 -6.00 -6.92
CA GLU A 141 -10.80 -5.29 -5.83
C GLU A 141 -10.69 -5.96 -4.45
N THR A 142 -9.77 -6.93 -4.30
CA THR A 142 -9.47 -7.60 -3.03
C THR A 142 -8.21 -7.02 -2.38
N VAL A 143 -8.25 -6.81 -1.06
CA VAL A 143 -7.06 -6.59 -0.23
C VAL A 143 -6.69 -7.92 0.44
N VAL A 144 -5.45 -8.36 0.26
CA VAL A 144 -4.86 -9.49 0.98
C VAL A 144 -3.91 -8.94 2.03
N LEU A 145 -4.21 -9.16 3.31
CA LEU A 145 -3.33 -8.81 4.43
C LEU A 145 -2.50 -10.04 4.81
N PHE A 146 -1.18 -9.90 4.78
CA PHE A 146 -0.28 -11.00 5.16
C PHE A 146 -0.05 -11.01 6.68
N GLU A 147 0.21 -12.20 7.22
CA GLU A 147 0.68 -12.32 8.59
C GLU A 147 2.06 -11.68 8.77
N HIS A 148 2.36 -11.23 9.98
CA HIS A 148 3.69 -10.68 10.31
C HIS A 148 4.77 -11.78 10.44
N ALA A 149 4.34 -13.04 10.50
CA ALA A 149 5.23 -14.20 10.55
C ALA A 149 5.69 -14.55 9.14
N GLY A 150 6.99 -14.69 8.94
CA GLY A 150 7.59 -14.96 7.63
C GLY A 150 8.60 -13.90 7.23
N ASN A 151 9.26 -14.14 6.11
CA ASN A 151 10.33 -13.31 5.55
C ASN A 151 10.23 -13.19 4.03
N GLU A 152 9.11 -13.62 3.46
CA GLU A 152 8.88 -13.68 2.02
C GLU A 152 7.37 -13.66 1.75
N VAL A 153 6.98 -13.11 0.60
CA VAL A 153 5.63 -13.25 0.04
C VAL A 153 5.72 -14.00 -1.28
N GLU A 154 4.85 -14.99 -1.46
CA GLU A 154 4.73 -15.73 -2.71
C GLU A 154 3.35 -15.48 -3.33
N VAL A 155 3.34 -15.21 -4.63
CA VAL A 155 2.13 -15.08 -5.44
C VAL A 155 2.25 -15.99 -6.64
N THR A 156 1.28 -16.89 -6.81
CA THR A 156 1.28 -17.85 -7.91
C THR A 156 0.06 -17.64 -8.82
N THR A 157 0.24 -17.89 -10.11
CA THR A 157 -0.82 -17.84 -11.12
C THR A 157 -0.97 -19.18 -11.82
N THR A 158 -2.16 -19.45 -12.36
CA THR A 158 -2.46 -20.65 -13.14
C THR A 158 -2.74 -20.27 -14.59
N ASP A 159 -4.01 -20.22 -14.98
CA ASP A 159 -4.49 -19.91 -16.32
C ASP A 159 -4.64 -18.41 -16.58
N LYS A 160 -4.73 -17.60 -15.52
CA LYS A 160 -4.89 -16.14 -15.59
C LYS A 160 -3.67 -15.41 -15.04
N PRO A 161 -3.29 -14.26 -15.61
CA PRO A 161 -2.34 -13.37 -14.98
C PRO A 161 -2.99 -12.61 -13.81
N VAL A 162 -2.17 -11.99 -12.97
CA VAL A 162 -2.63 -11.06 -11.93
C VAL A 162 -1.77 -9.81 -11.92
N ARG A 163 -2.39 -8.66 -11.68
CA ARG A 163 -1.71 -7.40 -11.39
C ARG A 163 -2.18 -6.86 -10.05
N PHE A 164 -1.24 -6.55 -9.17
CA PHE A 164 -1.52 -6.07 -7.82
C PHE A 164 -0.51 -5.00 -7.38
N LEU A 165 -0.93 -4.14 -6.46
CA LEU A 165 -0.03 -3.31 -5.68
C LEU A 165 0.42 -4.12 -4.47
N PHE A 166 1.72 -4.26 -4.26
CA PHE A 166 2.27 -4.74 -3.00
C PHE A 166 2.75 -3.56 -2.17
N VAL A 167 2.36 -3.53 -0.90
CA VAL A 167 2.76 -2.47 0.03
C VAL A 167 3.26 -3.13 1.31
N SER A 168 4.44 -2.71 1.77
CA SER A 168 4.95 -3.11 3.08
C SER A 168 5.57 -1.94 3.83
N GLY A 169 5.73 -2.07 5.14
CA GLY A 169 6.40 -1.07 5.95
C GLY A 169 6.55 -1.48 7.40
N LYS A 170 7.53 -0.88 8.06
CA LYS A 170 7.82 -1.07 9.47
C LYS A 170 6.68 -0.51 10.34
N PRO A 171 6.07 -1.32 11.22
CA PRO A 171 5.04 -0.83 12.13
C PRO A 171 5.63 0.19 13.11
N LEU A 172 4.90 1.27 13.37
CA LEU A 172 5.33 2.31 14.32
C LEU A 172 5.22 1.85 15.77
N ASN A 173 4.28 0.94 16.08
CA ASN A 173 3.98 0.50 17.45
C ASN A 173 3.68 1.67 18.41
N GLU A 174 3.05 2.72 17.90
CA GLU A 174 2.61 3.89 18.65
C GLU A 174 1.07 3.97 18.63
N PRO A 175 0.45 4.60 19.64
CA PRO A 175 -0.98 4.87 19.63
C PRO A 175 -1.39 5.70 18.41
N VAL A 176 -2.58 5.42 17.89
CA VAL A 176 -3.20 6.15 16.78
C VAL A 176 -4.48 6.81 17.29
N ALA A 177 -4.50 8.15 17.28
CA ALA A 177 -5.70 8.94 17.47
C ALA A 177 -6.07 9.58 16.13
N TRP A 178 -7.21 9.20 15.57
CA TRP A 178 -7.63 9.63 14.23
C TRP A 178 -9.03 10.25 14.26
N TYR A 179 -9.15 11.44 13.67
CA TYR A 179 -10.44 12.08 13.41
C TYR A 179 -10.38 12.90 12.11
N GLY A 180 -11.24 12.57 11.14
CA GLY A 180 -11.29 13.26 9.86
C GLY A 180 -9.93 13.25 9.11
N PRO A 181 -9.38 14.41 8.70
CA PRO A 181 -8.12 14.48 7.98
C PRO A 181 -6.87 14.50 8.87
N ILE A 182 -7.02 14.41 10.20
CA ILE A 182 -5.91 14.60 11.15
C ILE A 182 -5.64 13.29 11.90
N VAL A 183 -4.38 12.84 11.87
CA VAL A 183 -3.90 11.63 12.55
C VAL A 183 -2.79 11.99 13.54
N MET A 184 -3.08 11.91 14.83
CA MET A 184 -2.15 12.17 15.94
C MET A 184 -1.91 10.89 16.76
N ASN A 185 -1.22 10.99 17.91
CA ASN A 185 -1.03 9.88 18.84
C ASN A 185 -2.03 9.94 20.01
N THR A 186 -2.49 11.13 20.40
CA THR A 186 -3.46 11.31 21.52
C THR A 186 -4.70 12.10 21.13
N GLN A 187 -5.77 11.99 21.93
CA GLN A 187 -7.00 12.76 21.74
C GLN A 187 -6.79 14.25 22.03
N GLU A 188 -5.91 14.57 22.98
CA GLU A 188 -5.51 15.94 23.32
C GLU A 188 -4.81 16.62 22.13
N GLU A 189 -3.92 15.91 21.44
CA GLU A 189 -3.25 16.39 20.23
C GLU A 189 -4.26 16.66 19.10
N LEU A 190 -5.25 15.78 18.90
CA LEU A 190 -6.33 16.02 17.94
C LEU A 190 -7.10 17.30 18.29
N LYS A 191 -7.49 17.46 19.56
CA LYS A 191 -8.23 18.64 20.03
C LYS A 191 -7.46 19.93 19.71
N ILE A 192 -6.17 19.97 20.02
CA ILE A 192 -5.31 21.12 19.72
C ILE A 192 -5.29 21.41 18.22
N ALA A 193 -5.09 20.38 17.38
CA ALA A 193 -5.01 20.54 15.94
C ALA A 193 -6.32 21.09 15.33
N PHE A 194 -7.48 20.64 15.84
CA PHE A 194 -8.77 21.20 15.43
C PHE A 194 -9.02 22.62 15.95
N ASP A 195 -8.57 22.93 17.17
CA ASP A 195 -8.64 24.30 17.70
C ASP A 195 -7.74 25.26 16.90
N GLU A 196 -6.56 24.82 16.46
CA GLU A 196 -5.69 25.57 15.53
C GLU A 196 -6.37 25.74 14.15
N TYR A 197 -7.04 24.71 13.63
CA TYR A 197 -7.76 24.79 12.36
C TYR A 197 -8.92 25.79 12.42
N GLN A 198 -9.74 25.75 13.46
CA GLN A 198 -10.86 26.68 13.66
C GLN A 198 -10.40 28.13 13.82
N ARG A 199 -9.21 28.35 14.41
CA ARG A 199 -8.61 29.68 14.58
C ARG A 199 -7.79 30.16 13.38
N GLY A 200 -7.64 29.33 12.34
CA GLY A 200 -6.84 29.65 11.16
C GLY A 200 -5.32 29.62 11.38
N THR A 201 -4.84 28.94 12.43
CA THR A 201 -3.41 28.84 12.78
C THR A 201 -2.84 27.43 12.59
N PHE A 202 -3.56 26.56 11.88
CA PHE A 202 -3.19 25.15 11.67
C PHE A 202 -1.94 24.97 10.79
N VAL A 203 -1.84 25.74 9.71
CA VAL A 203 -0.64 25.72 8.86
C VAL A 203 0.43 26.57 9.53
N LYS A 204 1.56 25.94 9.85
CA LYS A 204 2.70 26.55 10.53
C LYS A 204 3.75 27.07 9.54
#